data_AF-A0A4D4M1Q7-F1
#
_entry.id   AF-A0A4D4M1Q7-F1
#
_cell.length_a   1.000
_cell.length_b   1.000
_cell.length_c   1.000
_cell.angle_alpha   90.00
_cell.angle_beta   90.00
_cell.angle_gamma   90.00
#
_symmetry.space_group_name_H-M   'P 1'
#
loop_
_entity.id
_entity.type
_entity.pdbx_description
1 polymer ?
#
loop_
_entity_poly.entity_id
_entity_poly.type
_entity_poly.pdbx_seq_one_letter_code
_entity_poly.pdbx_strand_id
1 'polypeptide(L)' 'MTREQWETTQEAAEAAWFRKAEWQRITRQLEALYGAMRAGDTSVYTRQRIGRLEALQQALCGFPEQLAA' A
#
# COMPACT_ATOMS: atom_id res chain seq x y z
N MET A 1 12.08 17.11 26.35
CA MET A 1 12.12 16.87 24.90
C MET A 1 13.11 17.85 24.31
N THR A 2 14.23 17.36 23.77
CA THR A 2 15.23 18.19 23.09
C THR A 2 14.75 18.52 21.68
N ARG A 3 15.39 19.51 21.03
CA ARG A 3 15.13 19.83 19.62
C ARG A 3 15.29 18.61 18.72
N GLU A 4 16.38 17.85 18.90
CA GLU A 4 16.66 16.61 18.16
C GLU A 4 15.57 15.56 18.35
N GLN A 5 15.11 15.34 19.60
CA GLN A 5 14.00 14.42 19.88
C GLN A 5 12.69 14.86 19.22
N TRP A 6 12.45 16.17 19.11
CA TRP A 6 11.29 16.70 18.40
C TRP A 6 11.39 16.50 16.90
N GLU A 7 12.54 16.79 16.29
CA GLU A 7 12.79 16.57 14.86
C GLU A 7 12.58 15.10 14.49
N THR A 8 13.16 14.15 15.25
CA THR A 8 12.95 12.71 15.01
C THR A 8 11.49 12.27 15.17
N THR A 9 10.76 12.86 16.13
CA THR A 9 9.33 12.54 16.32
C THR A 9 8.48 13.04 15.15
N GLN A 10 8.79 14.23 14.63
CA GLN A 10 8.12 14.80 13.46
C GLN A 10 8.40 13.97 12.20
N GLU A 11 9.66 13.58 11.96
CA GLU A 11 10.04 12.71 10.84
C GLU A 11 9.31 11.36 10.91
N ALA A 12 9.21 10.76 12.10
CA ALA A 12 8.49 9.51 12.29
C ALA A 12 6.98 9.66 12.01
N ALA A 13 6.38 10.77 12.45
CA ALA A 13 4.97 11.08 12.20
C ALA A 13 4.69 11.31 10.71
N GLU A 14 5.56 12.04 10.03
CA GLU A 14 5.48 12.28 8.59
C GLU A 14 5.63 10.97 7.79
N ALA A 15 6.61 10.14 8.14
CA ALA A 15 6.78 8.83 7.52
C ALA A 15 5.58 7.89 7.75
N ALA A 16 4.93 7.96 8.93
CA ALA A 16 3.71 7.21 9.20
C ALA A 16 2.53 7.75 8.37
N TRP A 17 2.42 9.06 8.21
CA TRP A 17 1.39 9.71 7.40
C TRP A 17 1.51 9.31 5.92
N PHE A 18 2.72 9.39 5.34
CA PHE A 18 2.96 8.96 3.97
C PHE A 18 2.65 7.48 3.75
N ARG A 19 3.06 6.60 4.67
CA ARG A 19 2.72 5.17 4.62
C ARG A 19 1.21 4.94 4.62
N LYS A 20 0.46 5.64 5.48
CA LYS A 20 -1.00 5.55 5.54
C LYS A 20 -1.66 6.05 4.27
N ALA A 21 -1.21 7.18 3.72
CA ALA A 21 -1.74 7.74 2.48
C ALA A 21 -1.53 6.78 1.30
N GLU A 22 -0.34 6.19 1.20
CA GLU A 22 -0.04 5.20 0.16
C GLU A 22 -0.87 3.93 0.31
N TRP A 23 -1.03 3.42 1.54
CA TRP A 23 -1.90 2.29 1.82
C TRP A 23 -3.35 2.56 1.38
N GLN A 24 -3.89 3.74 1.72
CA GLN A 24 -5.25 4.12 1.32
C GLN A 24 -5.41 4.20 -0.20
N ARG A 25 -4.39 4.72 -0.90
CA ARG A 25 -4.38 4.78 -2.36
C ARG A 25 -4.44 3.39 -2.99
N ILE A 26 -3.63 2.46 -2.49
CA ILE A 26 -3.60 1.07 -2.95
C ILE A 26 -4.94 0.38 -2.68
N THR A 27 -5.50 0.53 -1.48
CA THR A 27 -6.81 -0.05 -1.12
C THR A 27 -7.91 0.38 -2.08
N ARG A 28 -8.00 1.68 -2.41
CA ARG A 28 -9.00 2.18 -3.38
C ARG A 28 -8.84 1.57 -4.78
N GLN A 29 -7.60 1.36 -5.22
CA GLN A 29 -7.34 0.71 -6.51
C GLN A 29 -7.74 -0.76 -6.49
N LEU A 30 -7.42 -1.48 -5.42
CA LEU A 30 -7.83 -2.88 -5.23
C LEU A 30 -9.36 -3.02 -5.23
N GLU A 31 -10.07 -2.16 -4.49
CA GLU A 31 -11.54 -2.16 -4.46
C GLU A 31 -12.15 -2.00 -5.86
N ALA A 32 -11.61 -1.09 -6.66
CA ALA A 32 -12.08 -0.87 -8.04
C ALA A 32 -11.82 -2.09 -8.93
N LEU A 33 -10.63 -2.69 -8.85
CA LEU A 33 -10.27 -3.88 -9.64
C LEU A 33 -11.09 -5.10 -9.24
N TYR A 34 -11.30 -5.31 -7.94
CA TYR A 34 -12.18 -6.35 -7.45
C TYR A 34 -13.65 -6.09 -7.83
N GLY A 35 -14.07 -4.83 -7.90
CA GLY A 35 -15.35 -4.44 -8.48
C GLY A 35 -15.49 -4.84 -9.95
N ALA A 36 -14.47 -4.59 -10.76
CA ALA A 36 -14.43 -5.00 -12.16
C ALA A 36 -14.49 -6.52 -12.32
N MET A 37 -13.75 -7.28 -11.50
CA MET A 37 -13.82 -8.75 -11.51
C MET A 37 -15.23 -9.27 -11.18
N ARG A 38 -15.90 -8.68 -10.19
CA ARG A 38 -17.30 -9.03 -9.85
C ARG A 38 -18.27 -8.68 -10.98
N ALA A 39 -17.97 -7.65 -11.78
CA ALA A 39 -18.73 -7.28 -12.97
C ALA A 39 -18.42 -8.17 -14.19
N GLY A 40 -17.53 -9.16 -14.07
CA GLY A 40 -17.20 -10.13 -15.11
C GLY A 40 -15.87 -9.90 -15.82
N ASP A 41 -15.04 -8.95 -15.39
CA ASP A 41 -13.68 -8.82 -15.91
C ASP A 41 -12.82 -10.02 -15.50
N THR A 42 -12.45 -10.84 -16.48
CA THR A 42 -11.62 -12.05 -16.32
C THR A 42 -10.21 -11.87 -16.88
N SER A 43 -9.86 -10.65 -17.28
CA SER A 43 -8.59 -10.38 -17.93
C SER A 43 -7.39 -10.77 -17.05
N VAL A 44 -6.36 -11.30 -17.70
CA VAL A 44 -5.08 -11.62 -17.05
C VAL A 44 -4.44 -10.35 -16.49
N TYR A 45 -4.60 -9.24 -17.20
CA TYR A 45 -4.10 -7.93 -16.77
C TYR A 45 -4.67 -7.51 -15.41
N THR A 46 -5.99 -7.59 -15.20
CA THR A 46 -6.61 -7.23 -13.93
C THR A 46 -6.11 -8.10 -12.78
N ARG A 47 -6.00 -9.42 -13.00
CA ARG A 47 -5.44 -10.35 -11.99
C ARG A 47 -3.99 -10.04 -11.64
N GLN A 48 -3.14 -9.79 -12.63
CA GLN A 48 -1.74 -9.41 -12.41
C GLN A 48 -1.61 -8.07 -11.67
N ARG A 49 -2.48 -7.11 -12.01
CA ARG A 49 -2.47 -5.80 -11.36
C ARG A 49 -2.91 -5.89 -9.89
N ILE A 50 -3.91 -6.69 -9.58
CA ILE A 50 -4.31 -7.00 -8.20
C ILE A 50 -3.13 -7.58 -7.43
N GLY A 51 -2.49 -8.65 -7.94
CA GLY A 51 -1.38 -9.30 -7.24
C GLY A 51 -0.21 -8.35 -6.94
N ARG A 52 0.15 -7.45 -7.87
CA ARG A 52 1.18 -6.44 -7.63
C ARG A 52 0.79 -5.44 -6.53
N LEU A 53 -0.46 -5.02 -6.50
CA LEU A 53 -0.96 -4.07 -5.50
C LEU A 53 -1.06 -4.72 -4.12
N GLU A 54 -1.43 -6.00 -4.04
CA GLU A 54 -1.44 -6.76 -2.79
C GLU A 54 -0.02 -6.93 -2.22
N ALA A 55 0.96 -7.27 -3.06
CA ALA A 55 2.36 -7.36 -2.65
C ALA A 55 2.89 -6.02 -2.12
N LEU A 56 2.55 -4.90 -2.78
CA LEU A 56 2.89 -3.55 -2.31
C LEU A 56 2.21 -3.23 -0.97
N GLN A 57 0.95 -3.61 -0.80
CA GLN A 57 0.21 -3.38 0.44
C GLN A 57 0.83 -4.17 1.61
N GLN A 58 1.21 -5.43 1.38
CA GLN A 58 1.86 -6.29 2.36
C GLN A 58 3.21 -5.74 2.80
N ALA A 59 4.01 -5.23 1.87
CA ALA A 59 5.29 -4.61 2.18
C ALA A 59 5.15 -3.35 3.04
N LEU A 60 4.15 -2.52 2.77
CA LEU A 60 3.85 -1.33 3.57
C LEU A 60 3.40 -1.68 5.00
N CYS A 61 2.79 -2.84 5.20
CA CYS A 61 2.39 -3.38 6.51
C CYS A 61 3.54 -4.02 7.30
N GLY A 62 4.77 -4.07 6.76
CA GLY A 62 5.94 -4.58 7.47
C GLY A 62 6.38 -5.99 7.09
N PHE A 63 5.92 -6.53 5.95
CA PHE A 63 6.40 -7.80 5.39
C PHE A 63 7.16 -7.57 4.07
N PRO A 64 8.28 -6.82 4.07
CA PRO A 64 9.01 -6.44 2.85
C PRO A 64 9.51 -7.62 2.01
N GLU A 65 9.71 -8.79 2.61
CA GLU A 65 10.07 -10.05 1.95
C GLU A 65 9.06 -10.52 0.88
N GLN A 66 7.81 -10.00 0.90
CA GLN A 66 6.77 -10.37 -0.06
C GLN A 66 6.86 -9.60 -1.39
N LEU A 67 7.79 -8.64 -1.53
CA LEU A 67 8.06 -7.92 -2.79
C LEU A 67 8.94 -8.69 -3.79
N ALA A 68 9.55 -9.81 -3.40
CA ALA A 68 10.58 -10.50 -4.18
C ALA A 68 10.06 -11.66 -5.06
N ALA A 69 8.76 -11.78 -5.29
CA ALA A 69 8.14 -12.82 -6.13
C ALA A 69 7.89 -12.34 -7.57
#